data_AF-A0A0U3GIW3-F1
#
_entry.id   AF-A0A0U3GIW3-F1
#
_cell.length_a   1.000
_cell.length_b   1.000
_cell.length_c   1.000
_cell.angle_alpha   90.00
_cell.angle_beta   90.00
_cell.angle_gamma   90.00
#
_symmetry.space_group_name_H-M   'P 1'
#
loop_
_entity.id
_entity.type
_entity.pdbx_description
1 polymer ?
#
loop_
_entity_poly.entity_id
_entity_poly.type
_entity_poly.pdbx_seq_one_letter_code
_entity_poly.pdbx_strand_id
1 'polypeptide(L)'
;MNCDKEALRIIDIIFNSNLIYGKVVYEDELKRLIGNEKKLLCSERELIQAVKVYLRSLGIVVIKGGNYTGKKLKVFDDGTFLSEEIYGVEYDIIDERGYINDRIVLYNDRTVVKVGENEMEYKINKNEVIKTLISLATQSSTRDEFITKLLKFLNDNNDVRTIQWLKDFIVSNKHV
;
A
#
# COMPACT_ATOMS: atom_id res chain seq x y z
N MET A 1 0.74 17.30 -29.80
CA MET A 1 0.65 18.61 -29.12
C MET A 1 -0.75 19.23 -29.20
N ASN A 2 -1.84 18.44 -29.20
CA ASN A 2 -3.22 18.99 -29.25
C ASN A 2 -4.04 18.73 -27.98
N CYS A 3 -3.52 17.94 -27.04
CA CYS A 3 -4.21 17.56 -25.80
C CYS A 3 -3.92 18.50 -24.63
N ASP A 4 -2.96 19.41 -24.76
CA ASP A 4 -2.50 20.25 -23.65
C ASP A 4 -3.61 21.16 -23.13
N LYS A 5 -4.45 21.72 -24.01
CA LYS A 5 -5.60 22.54 -23.61
C LYS A 5 -6.63 21.74 -22.81
N GLU A 6 -6.92 20.52 -23.25
CA GLU A 6 -7.86 19.63 -22.57
C GLU A 6 -7.26 19.11 -21.26
N ALA A 7 -5.97 18.78 -21.24
CA ALA A 7 -5.25 18.38 -20.05
C ALA A 7 -5.22 19.51 -19.01
N LEU A 8 -4.96 20.75 -19.41
CA LEU A 8 -5.01 21.91 -18.51
C LEU A 8 -6.42 22.14 -17.94
N ARG A 9 -7.47 21.90 -18.72
CA ARG A 9 -8.86 21.95 -18.21
C ARG A 9 -9.13 20.83 -17.20
N ILE A 10 -8.65 19.61 -17.44
CA ILE A 10 -8.72 18.51 -16.49
C ILE A 10 -7.93 18.84 -15.20
N ILE A 11 -6.74 19.42 -15.33
CA ILE A 11 -5.94 19.90 -14.20
C ILE A 11 -6.72 20.94 -13.37
N ASP A 12 -7.33 21.93 -14.04
CA ASP A 12 -8.14 22.96 -13.36
C ASP A 12 -9.28 22.33 -12.55
N ILE A 13 -9.97 21.33 -13.09
CA ILE A 13 -11.01 20.61 -12.34
C ILE A 13 -10.42 19.84 -11.16
N ILE A 14 -9.27 19.18 -11.32
CA ILE A 14 -8.59 18.44 -10.24
C ILE A 14 -8.22 19.38 -9.09
N PHE A 15 -7.72 20.59 -9.36
CA PHE A 15 -7.38 21.56 -8.33
C PHE A 15 -8.59 22.21 -7.65
N ASN A 16 -9.71 22.31 -8.37
CA ASN A 16 -10.96 22.85 -7.83
C ASN A 16 -11.90 21.76 -7.27
N SER A 17 -11.39 20.54 -7.08
CA SER A 17 -12.15 19.41 -6.53
C SER A 17 -11.38 18.71 -5.41
N ASN A 18 -12.04 17.79 -4.71
CA ASN A 18 -11.44 16.98 -3.65
C ASN A 18 -10.68 15.75 -4.19
N LEU A 19 -10.16 15.81 -5.42
CA LEU A 19 -9.46 14.70 -6.08
C LEU A 19 -7.95 14.65 -5.74
N ILE A 20 -7.42 15.70 -5.11
CA ILE A 20 -6.03 15.73 -4.63
C ILE A 20 -6.01 15.29 -3.17
N TYR A 21 -5.51 14.08 -2.92
CA TYR A 21 -5.29 13.54 -1.59
C TYR A 21 -3.85 13.82 -1.15
N GLY A 22 -3.64 14.99 -0.53
CA GLY A 22 -2.32 15.49 -0.17
C GLY A 22 -1.49 15.87 -1.40
N LYS A 23 -0.69 14.93 -1.91
CA LYS A 23 0.09 15.07 -3.16
C LYS A 23 -0.17 13.92 -4.14
N VAL A 24 -1.34 13.29 -4.04
CA VAL A 24 -1.70 12.11 -4.84
C VAL A 24 -3.04 12.35 -5.55
N VAL A 25 -3.14 11.87 -6.79
CA VAL A 25 -4.40 11.72 -7.53
C VAL A 25 -4.51 10.27 -8.01
N TYR A 26 -5.70 9.69 -7.93
CA TYR A 26 -5.93 8.31 -8.34
C TYR A 26 -6.31 8.22 -9.82
N GLU A 27 -5.70 7.28 -10.56
CA GLU A 27 -5.89 7.14 -12.01
C GLU A 27 -7.33 6.81 -12.38
N ASP A 28 -8.07 6.07 -11.54
CA ASP A 28 -9.47 5.73 -11.83
C ASP A 28 -10.41 6.94 -11.65
N GLU A 29 -10.05 7.86 -10.75
CA GLU A 29 -10.79 9.13 -10.60
C GLU A 29 -10.49 10.07 -11.78
N LEU A 30 -9.24 10.10 -12.24
CA LEU A 30 -8.85 10.76 -13.49
C LEU A 30 -9.62 10.20 -14.68
N LYS A 31 -9.71 8.87 -14.82
CA LYS A 31 -10.49 8.20 -15.87
C LYS A 31 -11.96 8.56 -15.79
N ARG A 32 -12.55 8.51 -14.59
CA ARG A 32 -13.95 8.89 -14.37
C ARG A 32 -14.20 10.36 -14.71
N LEU A 33 -13.29 11.25 -14.33
CA LEU A 33 -13.34 12.68 -14.65
C LEU A 33 -13.29 12.90 -16.16
N ILE A 34 -12.31 12.30 -16.84
CA ILE A 34 -12.15 12.36 -18.30
C ILE A 34 -13.39 11.78 -19.01
N GLY A 35 -13.89 10.63 -18.57
CA GLY A 35 -15.07 9.98 -19.14
C GLY A 35 -16.38 10.77 -18.96
N ASN A 36 -16.46 11.62 -17.94
CA ASN A 36 -17.62 12.48 -17.70
C ASN A 36 -17.58 13.79 -18.51
N GLU A 37 -16.41 14.19 -19.02
CA GLU A 37 -16.27 15.39 -19.84
C GLU A 37 -16.80 15.17 -21.25
N LYS A 38 -17.87 15.89 -21.60
CA LYS A 38 -18.44 15.83 -22.94
C LYS A 38 -17.58 16.63 -23.91
N LYS A 39 -17.27 16.04 -25.06
CA LYS A 39 -16.56 16.63 -26.23
C LYS A 39 -15.04 16.78 -26.07
N LEU A 40 -14.38 15.72 -25.61
CA LEU A 40 -12.91 15.63 -25.70
C LEU A 40 -12.50 15.16 -27.10
N LEU A 41 -11.47 15.80 -27.65
CA LEU A 41 -10.84 15.45 -28.92
C LEU A 41 -9.74 14.41 -28.72
N CYS A 42 -9.05 14.45 -27.57
CA CYS A 42 -8.01 13.49 -27.24
C CYS A 42 -8.56 12.23 -26.60
N SER A 43 -7.86 11.10 -26.84
CA SER A 43 -8.21 9.85 -26.18
C SER A 43 -7.93 9.91 -24.68
N GLU A 44 -8.66 9.11 -23.90
CA GLU A 44 -8.44 8.98 -22.45
C GLU A 44 -6.96 8.72 -22.11
N ARG A 45 -6.31 7.83 -22.88
CA ARG A 45 -4.91 7.48 -22.68
C ARG A 45 -3.97 8.68 -22.87
N GLU A 46 -4.19 9.48 -23.91
CA GLU A 46 -3.40 10.68 -24.20
C GLU A 46 -3.58 11.75 -23.11
N LEU A 47 -4.83 11.94 -22.66
CA LEU A 47 -5.15 12.89 -21.60
C LEU A 47 -4.53 12.48 -20.26
N ILE A 48 -4.61 11.19 -19.88
CA ILE A 48 -3.96 10.69 -18.66
C ILE A 48 -2.45 10.93 -18.73
N GLN A 49 -1.80 10.69 -19.87
CA GLN A 49 -0.37 10.95 -20.02
C GLN A 49 -0.03 12.44 -19.90
N ALA A 50 -0.78 13.32 -20.57
CA ALA A 50 -0.57 14.76 -20.49
C ALA A 50 -0.78 15.28 -19.06
N VAL A 51 -1.87 14.89 -18.40
CA VAL A 51 -2.18 15.28 -17.02
C VAL A 51 -1.11 14.78 -16.05
N LYS A 52 -0.59 13.55 -16.23
CA LYS A 52 0.55 13.03 -15.43
C LYS A 52 1.79 13.91 -15.53
N VAL A 53 2.10 14.45 -16.70
CA VAL A 53 3.26 15.34 -16.91
C VAL A 53 3.07 16.65 -16.14
N TYR A 54 1.88 17.25 -16.22
CA TYR A 54 1.56 18.49 -15.49
C TYR A 54 1.56 18.27 -13.97
N LEU A 55 0.84 17.26 -13.47
CA LEU A 55 0.79 16.96 -12.04
C LEU A 55 2.19 16.67 -11.47
N ARG A 56 3.02 15.91 -12.19
CA ARG A 56 4.41 15.64 -11.77
C ARG A 56 5.22 16.93 -11.61
N SER A 57 5.04 17.89 -12.52
CA SER A 57 5.74 19.18 -12.46
C SER A 57 5.33 20.00 -11.22
N LEU A 58 4.14 19.75 -10.70
CA LEU A 58 3.59 20.35 -9.48
C LEU A 58 3.87 19.51 -8.21
N GLY A 59 4.64 18.43 -8.33
CA GLY A 59 4.95 17.53 -7.22
C GLY A 59 3.79 16.61 -6.80
N ILE A 60 2.78 16.44 -7.66
CA ILE A 60 1.61 15.57 -7.44
C ILE A 60 1.80 14.27 -8.25
N VAL A 61 1.62 13.12 -7.59
CA VAL A 61 1.82 11.79 -8.18
C VAL A 61 0.48 11.17 -8.55
N VAL A 62 0.38 10.61 -9.76
CA VAL A 62 -0.77 9.80 -10.16
C VAL A 62 -0.53 8.33 -9.86
N ILE A 63 -1.34 7.74 -9.00
CA ILE A 63 -1.25 6.32 -8.61
C ILE A 63 -2.30 5.52 -9.40
N LYS A 64 -1.93 4.33 -9.90
CA LYS A 64 -2.87 3.42 -10.55
C LYS A 64 -3.92 2.92 -9.55
N GLY A 65 -5.19 2.90 -9.96
CA GLY A 65 -6.33 2.53 -9.11
C GLY A 65 -7.20 3.73 -8.73
N GLY A 66 -8.26 3.51 -7.94
CA GLY A 66 -9.17 4.53 -7.42
C GLY A 66 -8.85 4.96 -6.00
N ASN A 67 -9.53 6.01 -5.52
CA ASN A 67 -9.50 6.38 -4.11
C ASN A 67 -9.92 5.18 -3.28
N TYR A 68 -8.94 4.63 -2.58
CA TYR A 68 -9.06 3.38 -1.88
C TYR A 68 -9.55 3.71 -0.48
N THR A 69 -10.87 3.63 -0.29
CA THR A 69 -11.43 3.45 1.04
C THR A 69 -11.00 2.07 1.51
N GLY A 70 -10.23 1.99 2.59
CA GLY A 70 -9.63 0.75 3.08
C GLY A 70 -10.58 -0.45 3.00
N LYS A 71 -10.07 -1.58 2.50
CA LYS A 71 -10.83 -2.82 2.40
C LYS A 71 -10.71 -3.59 3.70
N LYS A 72 -11.80 -3.64 4.46
CA LYS A 72 -11.93 -4.55 5.60
C LYS A 72 -11.73 -6.01 5.15
N LEU A 73 -10.69 -6.66 5.67
CA LEU A 73 -10.31 -8.03 5.35
C LEU A 73 -10.85 -9.04 6.38
N LYS A 74 -10.85 -8.66 7.66
CA LYS A 74 -11.27 -9.53 8.77
C LYS A 74 -11.79 -8.70 9.93
N VAL A 75 -12.83 -9.19 10.60
CA VAL A 75 -13.26 -8.74 11.93
C VAL A 75 -12.89 -9.83 12.93
N PHE A 76 -12.13 -9.49 13.96
CA PHE A 76 -11.73 -10.39 15.03
C PHE A 76 -12.81 -10.44 16.12
N ASP A 77 -12.77 -11.49 16.94
CA ASP A 77 -13.76 -11.75 17.99
C ASP A 77 -13.69 -10.70 19.12
N ASP A 78 -12.58 -9.97 19.22
CA ASP A 78 -12.37 -8.85 20.15
C ASP A 78 -12.89 -7.50 19.64
N GLY A 79 -13.60 -7.49 18.50
CA GLY A 79 -14.22 -6.30 17.89
C GLY A 79 -13.27 -5.49 17.01
N THR A 80 -11.96 -5.77 17.05
CA THR A 80 -11.01 -5.11 16.14
C THR A 80 -11.13 -5.68 14.73
N PHE A 81 -10.66 -4.93 13.74
CA PHE A 81 -10.67 -5.37 12.36
C PHE A 81 -9.39 -5.04 11.62
N LEU A 82 -8.96 -5.97 10.77
CA LEU A 82 -7.87 -5.80 9.82
C LEU A 82 -8.42 -5.17 8.54
N SER A 83 -7.85 -4.05 8.14
CA SER A 83 -8.18 -3.32 6.92
C SER A 83 -6.92 -3.16 6.08
N GLU A 84 -6.99 -3.49 4.79
CA GLU A 84 -5.98 -3.01 3.84
C GLU A 84 -6.31 -1.53 3.58
N GLU A 85 -5.34 -0.62 3.64
CA GLU A 85 -5.52 0.84 3.51
C GLU A 85 -4.90 1.44 2.24
N ILE A 86 -3.88 0.78 1.69
CA ILE A 86 -3.30 1.11 0.39
C ILE A 86 -3.09 -0.22 -0.31
N TYR A 87 -3.55 -0.38 -1.55
CA TYR A 87 -3.47 -1.61 -2.37
C TYR A 87 -2.23 -2.49 -2.08
N GLY A 88 -2.40 -3.45 -1.19
CA GLY A 88 -1.36 -4.37 -0.74
C GLY A 88 -0.07 -3.73 -0.18
N VAL A 89 -0.11 -2.50 0.30
CA VAL A 89 1.03 -1.75 0.85
C VAL A 89 0.86 -1.53 2.35
N GLU A 90 -0.33 -1.16 2.80
CA GLU A 90 -0.59 -0.81 4.20
C GLU A 90 -1.78 -1.61 4.71
N TYR A 91 -1.62 -2.17 5.92
CA TYR A 91 -2.67 -2.88 6.62
C TYR A 91 -2.76 -2.34 8.05
N ASP A 92 -3.94 -1.85 8.41
CA ASP A 92 -4.23 -1.34 9.75
C ASP A 92 -5.10 -2.32 10.51
N ILE A 93 -4.82 -2.45 11.80
CA ILE A 93 -5.73 -3.08 12.77
C ILE A 93 -6.39 -1.96 13.54
N ILE A 94 -7.70 -1.86 13.41
CA ILE A 94 -8.50 -0.75 13.90
C ILE A 94 -9.49 -1.27 14.95
N ASP A 95 -9.68 -0.53 16.04
CA ASP A 95 -10.68 -0.87 17.06
C ASP A 95 -12.11 -0.44 16.65
N GLU A 96 -13.10 -0.80 17.46
CA GLU A 96 -14.51 -0.44 17.22
C GLU A 96 -14.77 1.08 17.20
N ARG A 97 -13.85 1.88 17.76
CA ARG A 97 -13.94 3.34 17.82
C ARG A 97 -13.23 4.02 16.64
N GLY A 98 -12.58 3.26 15.78
CA GLY A 98 -11.86 3.77 14.62
C GLY A 98 -10.40 4.16 14.89
N TYR A 99 -9.84 3.81 16.06
CA TYR A 99 -8.43 4.05 16.36
C TYR A 99 -7.56 2.92 15.82
N ILE A 100 -6.41 3.28 15.25
CA ILE A 100 -5.41 2.32 14.78
C ILE A 100 -4.65 1.79 16.01
N ASN A 101 -4.77 0.49 16.24
CA ASN A 101 -4.05 -0.23 17.28
C ASN A 101 -2.67 -0.68 16.79
N ASP A 102 -2.63 -1.26 15.59
CA ASP A 102 -1.41 -1.77 14.96
C ASP A 102 -1.40 -1.44 13.48
N ARG A 103 -0.19 -1.43 12.90
CA ARG A 103 0.01 -1.14 11.48
C ARG A 103 1.10 -2.01 10.88
N ILE A 104 0.86 -2.50 9.68
CA ILE A 104 1.81 -3.27 8.88
C ILE A 104 2.03 -2.53 7.56
N VAL A 105 3.26 -2.12 7.29
CA VAL A 105 3.64 -1.39 6.07
C VAL A 105 4.63 -2.21 5.27
N LEU A 106 4.32 -2.44 4.00
CA LEU A 106 5.10 -3.24 3.07
C LEU A 106 5.81 -2.34 2.04
N TYR A 107 7.10 -2.14 2.24
CA TYR A 107 8.00 -1.53 1.27
C TYR A 107 8.51 -2.59 0.28
N ASN A 108 9.26 -2.16 -0.73
CA ASN A 108 9.79 -3.08 -1.75
C ASN A 108 10.85 -4.04 -1.17
N ASP A 109 11.59 -3.60 -0.16
CA ASP A 109 12.76 -4.26 0.41
C ASP A 109 12.61 -4.62 1.89
N ARG A 110 11.54 -4.17 2.54
CA ARG A 110 11.29 -4.38 3.97
C ARG A 110 9.81 -4.31 4.33
N THR A 111 9.47 -4.91 5.46
CA THR A 111 8.18 -4.88 6.12
C THR A 111 8.36 -4.24 7.50
N VAL A 112 7.54 -3.25 7.82
CA VAL A 112 7.53 -2.59 9.13
C VAL A 112 6.23 -2.95 9.84
N VAL A 113 6.32 -3.43 11.07
CA VAL A 113 5.16 -3.74 11.92
C VAL A 113 5.22 -2.87 13.17
N LYS A 114 4.15 -2.12 13.42
CA LYS A 114 3.95 -1.31 14.62
C LYS A 114 2.88 -1.95 15.48
N VAL A 115 3.21 -2.26 16.74
CA VAL A 115 2.29 -2.82 17.72
C VAL A 115 2.35 -1.96 18.99
N GLY A 116 1.31 -1.16 19.23
CA GLY A 116 1.36 -0.11 20.25
C GLY A 116 2.52 0.85 20.00
N GLU A 117 3.41 1.01 20.99
CA GLU A 117 4.60 1.88 20.88
C GLU A 117 5.82 1.18 20.22
N ASN A 118 5.74 -0.14 19.99
CA ASN A 118 6.86 -0.89 19.45
C ASN A 118 6.83 -0.92 17.92
N GLU A 119 7.96 -0.63 17.30
CA GLU A 119 8.16 -0.73 15.85
C GLU A 119 9.27 -1.75 15.55
N MET A 120 9.00 -2.65 14.62
CA MET A 120 9.94 -3.70 14.19
C MET A 120 10.05 -3.73 12.67
N GLU A 121 11.26 -3.92 12.16
CA GLU A 121 11.56 -4.00 10.74
C GLU A 121 12.07 -5.40 10.36
N TYR A 122 11.55 -5.91 9.24
CA TYR A 122 11.85 -7.23 8.69
C TYR A 122 12.22 -7.11 7.21
N LYS A 123 13.30 -7.73 6.79
CA LYS A 123 13.66 -7.87 5.37
C LYS A 123 13.07 -9.17 4.86
N ILE A 124 12.01 -9.08 4.09
CA ILE A 124 11.31 -10.25 3.56
C ILE A 124 10.55 -9.84 2.30
N ASN A 125 10.25 -10.80 1.42
CA ASN A 125 9.55 -10.49 0.18
C ASN A 125 8.11 -10.02 0.45
N LYS A 126 7.77 -8.82 -0.01
CA LYS A 126 6.44 -8.22 0.13
C LYS A 126 5.28 -9.16 -0.26
N ASN A 127 5.39 -9.86 -1.39
CA ASN A 127 4.29 -10.71 -1.88
C ASN A 127 4.07 -11.92 -0.97
N GLU A 128 5.14 -12.40 -0.33
CA GLU A 128 5.07 -13.48 0.65
C GLU A 128 4.35 -13.02 1.91
N VAL A 129 4.68 -11.82 2.40
CA VAL A 129 3.99 -11.23 3.56
C VAL A 129 2.51 -11.05 3.30
N ILE A 130 2.11 -10.53 2.14
CA ILE A 130 0.69 -10.33 1.80
C ILE A 130 -0.08 -11.64 1.87
N LYS A 131 0.45 -12.69 1.23
CA LYS A 131 -0.19 -14.02 1.23
C LYS A 131 -0.31 -14.58 2.64
N THR A 132 0.77 -14.52 3.41
CA THR A 132 0.81 -15.03 4.77
C THR A 132 -0.11 -14.23 5.69
N LEU A 133 -0.12 -12.91 5.60
CA LEU A 133 -0.98 -12.01 6.36
C LEU A 133 -2.46 -12.36 6.18
N ILE A 134 -2.91 -12.51 4.93
CA ILE A 134 -4.31 -12.87 4.63
C ILE A 134 -4.64 -14.27 5.17
N SER A 135 -3.71 -15.23 5.01
CA SER A 135 -3.88 -16.59 5.53
C SER A 135 -4.00 -16.60 7.06
N LEU A 136 -3.08 -15.92 7.76
CA LEU A 136 -3.06 -15.85 9.21
C LEU A 136 -4.27 -15.12 9.78
N ALA A 137 -4.72 -14.04 9.14
CA ALA A 137 -5.92 -13.33 9.54
C ALA A 137 -7.17 -14.24 9.47
N THR A 138 -7.24 -15.12 8.48
CA THR A 138 -8.34 -16.09 8.33
C THR A 138 -8.29 -17.18 9.40
N GLN A 139 -7.09 -17.56 9.84
CA GLN A 139 -6.84 -18.62 10.82
C GLN A 139 -6.85 -18.15 12.27
N SER A 140 -7.04 -16.85 12.51
CA SER A 140 -6.96 -16.27 13.85
C SER A 140 -8.31 -15.72 14.28
N SER A 141 -8.70 -16.06 15.50
CA SER A 141 -9.94 -15.59 16.12
C SER A 141 -9.78 -14.18 16.67
N THR A 142 -8.65 -13.91 17.33
CA THR A 142 -8.38 -12.61 17.99
C THR A 142 -7.23 -11.85 17.31
N ARG A 143 -7.17 -10.53 17.56
CA ARG A 143 -6.04 -9.68 17.14
C ARG A 143 -4.72 -10.21 17.68
N ASP A 144 -4.68 -10.53 18.97
CA ASP A 144 -3.44 -10.92 19.64
C ASP A 144 -2.90 -12.24 19.08
N GLU A 145 -3.78 -13.20 18.77
CA GLU A 145 -3.41 -14.44 18.10
C GLU A 145 -2.84 -14.16 16.70
N PHE A 146 -3.50 -13.30 15.93
CA PHE A 146 -3.04 -12.88 14.61
C PHE A 146 -1.65 -12.22 14.65
N ILE A 147 -1.48 -11.21 15.49
CA ILE A 147 -0.21 -10.49 15.66
C ILE A 147 0.89 -11.45 16.11
N THR A 148 0.62 -12.34 17.06
CA THR A 148 1.60 -13.31 17.53
C THR A 148 2.06 -14.24 16.40
N LYS A 149 1.13 -14.78 15.60
CA LYS A 149 1.46 -15.63 14.46
C LYS A 149 2.23 -14.87 13.38
N LEU A 150 1.84 -13.63 13.09
CA LEU A 150 2.48 -12.79 12.09
C LEU A 150 3.92 -12.45 12.50
N LEU A 151 4.13 -11.98 13.72
CA LEU A 151 5.47 -11.65 14.22
C LEU A 151 6.36 -12.88 14.27
N LYS A 152 5.83 -14.06 14.62
CA LYS A 152 6.59 -15.32 14.54
C LYS A 152 7.04 -15.60 13.11
N PHE A 153 6.12 -15.57 12.14
CA PHE A 153 6.46 -15.77 10.73
C PHE A 153 7.54 -14.81 10.25
N LEU A 154 7.40 -13.52 10.56
CA LEU A 154 8.36 -12.49 10.16
C LEU A 154 9.73 -12.70 10.82
N ASN A 155 9.78 -13.08 12.09
CA ASN A 155 11.03 -13.39 12.80
C ASN A 155 11.74 -14.62 12.22
N ASP A 156 10.98 -15.65 11.87
CA ASP A 156 11.52 -16.92 11.35
C ASP A 156 12.08 -16.77 9.93
N ASN A 157 11.53 -15.82 9.15
CA ASN A 157 11.86 -15.63 7.73
C ASN A 157 12.57 -14.28 7.44
N ASN A 158 13.02 -13.55 8.46
CA ASN A 158 13.76 -12.31 8.27
C ASN A 158 15.11 -12.60 7.60
N ASP A 159 15.33 -12.07 6.39
CA ASP A 159 16.46 -12.36 5.51
C ASP A 159 17.82 -11.97 6.10
N VAL A 160 17.83 -11.13 7.15
CA VAL A 160 19.03 -10.87 7.96
C VAL A 160 19.58 -12.18 8.58
N ARG A 161 18.69 -13.10 8.99
CA ARG A 161 19.10 -14.42 9.51
C ARG A 161 19.58 -15.35 8.40
N THR A 162 18.99 -15.31 7.21
CA THR A 162 19.43 -16.11 6.06
C THR A 162 20.81 -15.66 5.55
N ILE A 163 21.05 -14.35 5.44
CA ILE A 163 22.37 -13.80 5.08
C ILE A 163 23.40 -14.09 6.17
N GLN A 164 23.03 -13.98 7.45
CA GLN A 164 23.94 -14.31 8.55
C GLN A 164 24.24 -15.82 8.60
N TRP A 165 23.23 -16.67 8.45
CA TRP A 165 23.40 -18.12 8.34
C TRP A 165 24.25 -18.51 7.13
N LEU A 166 24.05 -17.88 5.97
CA LEU A 166 24.90 -18.08 4.78
C LEU A 166 26.35 -17.66 5.03
N LYS A 167 26.57 -16.54 5.73
CA LYS A 167 27.92 -16.12 6.15
C LYS A 167 28.55 -17.14 7.09
N ASP A 168 27.82 -17.59 8.09
CA ASP A 168 28.29 -18.57 9.08
C ASP A 168 28.54 -19.95 8.44
N PHE A 169 27.71 -20.34 7.47
CA PHE A 169 27.87 -21.55 6.66
C PHE A 169 29.11 -21.46 5.75
N ILE A 170 29.33 -20.34 5.07
CA ILE A 170 30.53 -20.14 4.24
C ILE A 170 31.81 -20.13 5.10
N VAL A 171 31.76 -19.53 6.29
CA VAL A 171 32.90 -19.52 7.22
C VAL A 171 33.19 -20.92 7.76
N SER A 172 32.17 -21.69 8.13
CA SER A 172 32.35 -23.06 8.65
C SER A 172 32.83 -24.06 7.59
N ASN A 173 32.53 -23.85 6.31
CA ASN A 173 32.99 -24.70 5.21
C ASN A 173 34.30 -24.25 4.54
N LYS A 174 34.94 -23.15 5.00
CA LYS A 174 36.27 -22.73 4.54
C LYS A 174 37.44 -23.46 5.22
N HIS A 175 37.14 -24.34 6.17
CA HIS A 175 38.13 -25.13 6.92
C HIS A 175 38.08 -26.63 6.62
N VAL A 176 37.53 -27.02 5.46
CA VAL A 176 37.63 -28.39 4.89
C VAL A 176 38.49 -28.36 3.65
#